data_AF-M5PET5-F1
#
_entry.id   AF-M5PET5-F1
#
_cell.length_a   1.000
_cell.length_b   1.000
_cell.length_c   1.000
_cell.angle_alpha   90.00
_cell.angle_beta   90.00
_cell.angle_gamma   90.00
#
_symmetry.space_group_name_H-M   'P 1'
#
loop_
_entity.id
_entity.type
_entity.pdbx_description
1 polymer ?
#
loop_
_entity_poly.entity_id
_entity_poly.type
_entity_poly.pdbx_seq_one_letter_code
_entity_poly.pdbx_strand_id
1 'polypeptide(L)'
;MNYADYDKALYYTHRSQWDNLLILMVRTEDDLLSKRIEHFLHAYNFEKDDLIVEKRLYDLLQYIDHASFSAHGQENGVLVFT
;
A
#
# COMPACT_ATOMS: atom_id res chain seq x y z
N MET A 1 4.82 -7.37 -11.62
CA MET A 1 4.68 -6.85 -10.25
C MET A 1 6.04 -6.82 -9.57
N ASN A 2 6.51 -5.65 -9.18
CA ASN A 2 7.79 -5.52 -8.48
C ASN A 2 7.51 -5.60 -6.98
N TYR A 3 7.79 -6.75 -6.35
CA TYR A 3 7.59 -6.99 -4.91
C TYR A 3 8.17 -5.84 -4.04
N ALA A 4 9.25 -5.22 -4.50
CA ALA A 4 9.88 -4.08 -3.87
C ALA A 4 8.96 -2.86 -3.71
N ASP A 5 7.87 -2.73 -4.47
CA ASP A 5 6.93 -1.61 -4.35
C ASP A 5 6.06 -1.73 -3.10
N TYR A 6 5.67 -2.94 -2.69
CA TYR A 6 4.91 -3.16 -1.47
C TYR A 6 5.75 -2.88 -0.22
N ASP A 7 7.00 -3.38 -0.20
CA ASP A 7 7.94 -3.10 0.88
C ASP A 7 8.23 -1.61 1.02
N LYS A 8 8.43 -0.91 -0.11
CA LYS A 8 8.62 0.55 -0.14
C LYS A 8 7.38 1.26 0.37
N ALA A 9 6.18 0.86 -0.07
CA ALA A 9 4.93 1.47 0.37
C ALA A 9 4.76 1.34 1.89
N LEU A 10 5.02 0.14 2.44
CA LEU A 10 4.98 -0.10 3.88
C LEU A 10 6.00 0.75 4.63
N TYR A 11 7.25 0.77 4.14
CA TYR A 11 8.33 1.53 4.74
C TYR A 11 8.07 3.04 4.74
N TYR A 12 7.63 3.60 3.62
CA TYR A 12 7.29 5.02 3.51
C TYR A 12 6.10 5.38 4.38
N THR A 13 5.09 4.49 4.47
CA THR A 13 3.91 4.71 5.31
C THR A 13 4.28 4.74 6.79
N HIS A 14 5.08 3.78 7.27
CA HIS A 14 5.51 3.74 8.67
C HIS A 14 6.38 4.95 9.07
N ARG A 15 7.18 5.48 8.13
CA ARG A 15 8.03 6.67 8.38
C ARG A 15 7.34 7.99 8.05
N SER A 16 6.07 7.97 7.66
CA SER A 16 5.32 9.14 7.22
C SER A 16 6.02 9.92 6.08
N GLN A 17 6.69 9.21 5.18
CA GLN A 17 7.38 9.78 4.02
C GLN A 17 6.42 9.95 2.84
N TRP A 18 5.45 10.84 2.99
CA TRP A 18 4.34 11.02 2.04
C TRP A 18 4.79 11.43 0.64
N ASP A 19 5.86 12.22 0.51
CA ASP A 19 6.44 12.57 -0.80
C ASP A 19 6.97 11.34 -1.55
N ASN A 20 7.66 10.45 -0.84
CA ASN A 20 8.15 9.20 -1.43
C ASN A 20 7.00 8.25 -1.77
N LEU A 21 5.93 8.26 -0.98
CA LEU A 21 4.72 7.50 -1.25
C LEU A 21 4.01 8.04 -2.51
N LEU A 22 3.95 9.36 -2.69
CA LEU A 22 3.43 10.00 -3.91
C LEU A 22 4.28 9.65 -5.14
N ILE A 23 5.60 9.67 -5.03
CA ILE A 23 6.50 9.26 -6.12
C ILE A 23 6.26 7.78 -6.47
N LEU A 24 6.11 6.92 -5.46
CA LEU A 24 5.83 5.50 -5.66
C LEU A 24 4.48 5.28 -6.37
N MET A 25 3.44 6.02 -5.99
CA MET A 25 2.12 6.00 -6.63
C MET A 25 2.18 6.25 -8.14
N VAL A 26 3.02 7.18 -8.58
CA VAL A 26 3.17 7.54 -10.01
C VAL A 26 4.01 6.50 -10.77
N ARG A 27 4.92 5.81 -10.08
CA ARG A 27 5.90 4.91 -10.71
C ARG A 27 5.49 3.44 -10.73
N THR A 28 4.63 3.03 -9.81
CA THR A 28 4.18 1.64 -9.73
C THR A 28 3.26 1.31 -10.91
N GLU A 29 3.37 0.08 -11.42
CA GLU A 29 2.49 -0.44 -12.48
C GLU A 29 1.20 -1.05 -11.90
N ASP A 30 1.08 -1.12 -10.57
CA ASP A 30 -0.12 -1.61 -9.89
C ASP A 30 -1.13 -0.49 -9.70
N ASP A 31 -2.15 -0.47 -10.57
CA ASP A 31 -3.24 0.51 -10.53
C ASP A 31 -3.99 0.53 -9.19
N LEU A 32 -4.11 -0.63 -8.52
CA LEU A 32 -4.84 -0.74 -7.26
C LEU A 32 -4.01 -0.19 -6.10
N LEU A 33 -2.70 -0.48 -6.06
CA LEU A 33 -1.77 0.15 -5.12
C LEU A 33 -1.77 1.67 -5.31
N SER A 34 -1.63 2.12 -6.56
CA SER A 34 -1.63 3.55 -6.91
C SER A 34 -2.91 4.24 -6.43
N LYS A 35 -4.08 3.67 -6.72
CA LYS A 35 -5.38 4.20 -6.26
C LYS A 35 -5.53 4.26 -4.75
N ARG A 36 -5.02 3.27 -4.02
CA ARG A 36 -5.10 3.25 -2.55
C ARG A 36 -4.19 4.30 -1.93
N ILE A 37 -3.00 4.50 -2.48
CA ILE A 37 -2.09 5.58 -2.08
C ILE A 37 -2.74 6.95 -2.36
N GLU A 38 -3.35 7.14 -3.54
CA GLU A 38 -4.06 8.36 -3.91
C GLU A 38 -5.16 8.71 -2.88
N HIS A 39 -6.02 7.73 -2.55
CA HIS A 39 -7.10 7.95 -1.59
C HIS A 39 -6.58 8.30 -0.19
N PHE A 40 -5.51 7.65 0.26
CA PHE A 40 -4.90 7.95 1.55
C PHE A 40 -4.29 9.36 1.56
N LEU A 41 -3.48 9.72 0.56
CA LEU A 41 -2.86 11.04 0.47
C LEU A 41 -3.91 12.15 0.34
N HIS A 42 -4.97 11.92 -0.43
CA HIS A 42 -6.08 12.87 -0.51
C HIS A 42 -6.77 13.03 0.84
N ALA A 43 -7.09 11.93 1.52
CA ALA A 43 -7.72 12.00 2.83
C ALA A 43 -6.83 12.75 3.83
N TYR A 44 -5.54 12.44 3.88
CA TYR A 44 -4.57 13.07 4.76
C TYR A 44 -4.46 14.59 4.56
N ASN A 45 -4.59 15.09 3.33
CA ASN A 45 -4.43 16.52 3.03
C ASN A 45 -5.73 17.34 3.12
N PHE A 46 -6.90 16.70 2.88
CA PHE A 46 -8.15 17.43 2.68
C PHE A 46 -9.27 17.06 3.66
N GLU A 47 -9.24 15.88 4.27
CA GLU A 47 -10.27 15.47 5.22
C GLU A 47 -10.02 16.10 6.59
N LYS A 48 -11.12 16.47 7.26
CA LYS A 48 -11.08 17.04 8.61
C LYS A 48 -11.40 16.03 9.70
N ASP A 49 -11.91 14.86 9.30
CA ASP A 49 -12.26 13.77 10.20
C ASP A 49 -11.13 12.75 10.22
N ASP A 50 -10.44 12.67 11.36
CA ASP A 50 -9.32 11.76 11.57
C ASP A 50 -9.71 10.29 11.37
N LEU A 51 -10.98 9.92 11.63
CA LEU A 51 -11.47 8.55 11.43
C LEU A 51 -11.47 8.17 9.94
N ILE A 52 -11.69 9.14 9.05
CA ILE A 52 -11.65 8.90 7.60
C ILE A 52 -10.20 8.67 7.16
N VAL A 53 -9.26 9.47 7.67
CA VAL A 53 -7.83 9.33 7.37
C VAL A 53 -7.31 7.98 7.87
N GLU A 54 -7.63 7.62 9.11
CA GLU A 54 -7.28 6.34 9.73
C GLU A 54 -7.84 5.16 8.93
N LYS A 55 -9.11 5.23 8.53
CA LYS A 55 -9.73 4.19 7.70
C LYS A 55 -9.01 4.00 6.36
N ARG A 56 -8.61 5.10 5.70
CA ARG A 56 -7.87 5.03 4.42
C ARG A 56 -6.45 4.49 4.61
N LEU A 57 -5.82 4.83 5.72
CA LEU A 57 -4.51 4.28 6.10
C LEU A 57 -4.60 2.77 6.30
N TYR A 58 -5.58 2.29 7.06
CA TYR A 58 -5.78 0.84 7.27
C TYR A 58 -6.11 0.10 5.97
N ASP A 59 -6.95 0.67 5.12
CA ASP A 59 -7.28 0.09 3.81
C ASP A 59 -6.05 -0.01 2.89
N LEU A 60 -5.12 0.94 2.96
CA LEU A 60 -3.83 0.87 2.27
C LEU A 60 -2.93 -0.23 2.85
N LEU A 61 -2.75 -0.27 4.18
CA LEU A 61 -1.89 -1.25 4.85
C LEU A 61 -2.38 -2.68 4.64
N GLN A 62 -3.68 -2.94 4.79
CA GLN A 62 -4.27 -4.26 4.58
C GLN A 62 -4.04 -4.76 3.15
N TYR A 63 -4.12 -3.86 2.17
CA TYR A 63 -3.85 -4.21 0.79
C TYR A 63 -2.37 -4.53 0.57
N ILE A 64 -1.46 -3.72 1.11
CA ILE A 64 -0.02 -3.98 1.04
C ILE A 64 0.32 -5.35 1.65
N ASP A 65 -0.23 -5.68 2.82
CA ASP A 65 -0.02 -6.98 3.46
C ASP A 65 -0.53 -8.14 2.60
N HIS A 66 -1.76 -8.03 2.10
CA HIS A 66 -2.38 -9.07 1.26
C HIS A 66 -1.63 -9.27 -0.07
N ALA A 67 -1.23 -8.17 -0.72
CA ALA A 67 -0.50 -8.21 -1.97
C ALA A 67 0.93 -8.74 -1.77
N SER A 68 1.58 -8.37 -0.65
CA SER A 68 2.88 -8.91 -0.26
C SER A 68 2.81 -10.41 -0.01
N PHE A 69 1.82 -10.89 0.73
CA PHE A 69 1.64 -12.33 0.98
C PHE A 69 1.39 -13.10 -0.32
N SER A 70 0.50 -12.57 -1.18
CA SER A 70 0.18 -13.18 -2.47
C SER A 70 1.40 -13.23 -3.41
N ALA A 71 2.25 -12.21 -3.39
CA ALA A 71 3.49 -12.17 -4.17
C ALA A 71 4.50 -13.22 -3.69
N HIS A 72 4.71 -13.36 -2.37
CA HIS A 72 5.62 -14.37 -1.81
C HIS A 72 5.12 -15.80 -1.91
N GLY A 73 3.79 -16.00 -1.91
CA GLY A 73 3.16 -17.31 -2.09
C GLY A 73 3.33 -17.86 -3.51
N GLN A 74 3.66 -17.02 -4.50
CA GLN A 74 3.96 -17.47 -5.85
C GLN A 74 5.43 -17.84 -6.07
N GLU A 75 6.36 -17.29 -5.29
CA GLU A 75 7.78 -17.68 -5.36
C GLU A 75 8.10 -18.96 -4.57
N ASN A 76 7.34 -19.24 -3.50
CA ASN A 76 7.44 -20.48 -2.75
C ASN A 76 6.31 -21.41 -3.18
N GLY A 77 6.58 -22.36 -4.07
CA GLY A 77 5.64 -23.44 -4.43
C GLY A 77 5.31 -24.37 -3.26
N VAL A 78 4.68 -23.84 -2.21
CA VAL A 78 4.19 -24.57 -1.05
C VAL A 78 2.67 -24.58 -1.15
N LEU A 79 2.16 -25.75 -1.50
CA LEU A 79 0.77 -26.12 -1.35
C LEU A 79 0.37 -25.89 0.12
N VAL A 80 -0.34 -24.80 0.40
CA VAL A 80 -1.06 -24.67 1.66
C VAL A 80 -2.33 -25.50 1.52
N PHE A 81 -2.24 -26.77 1.94
CA PHE A 81 -3.41 -27.61 2.17
C PHE A 81 -4.20 -27.00 3.34
N THR A 82 -5.35 -26.41 3.02
CA THR A 82 -6.47 -26.23 3.95
C THR A 82 -7.08 -27.57 4.34
#